data_AF-A0A370K2R5-F1
#
_entry.id   AF-A0A370K2R5-F1
#
_cell.length_a   1.000
_cell.length_b   1.000
_cell.length_c   1.000
_cell.angle_alpha   90.00
_cell.angle_beta   90.00
_cell.angle_gamma   90.00
#
_symmetry.space_group_name_H-M   'P 1'
#
loop_
_entity.id
_entity.type
_entity.pdbx_description
1 polymer ?
#
loop_
_entity_poly.entity_id
_entity_poly.type
_entity_poly.pdbx_seq_one_letter_code
_entity_poly.pdbx_strand_id
1 'polypeptide(L)' 'MDLSFDFEPVYHHHDLLIELGLVEMAMEHLDARSENERQVLRPRLISRMSRLRDELKRLEA' A
#
# COMPACT_ATOMS: atom_id res chain seq x y z
N MET A 1 -6.39 -30.75 -18.33
CA MET A 1 -6.16 -30.45 -16.89
C MET A 1 -6.16 -28.96 -16.78
N ASP A 2 -7.29 -28.39 -16.38
CA ASP A 2 -7.39 -26.96 -16.12
C ASP A 2 -6.79 -26.73 -14.74
N LEU A 3 -5.64 -26.08 -14.69
CA LEU A 3 -4.94 -25.73 -13.46
C LEU A 3 -5.61 -24.49 -12.90
N SER A 4 -6.85 -24.64 -12.44
CA SER A 4 -7.56 -23.65 -11.62
C SER A 4 -6.92 -23.63 -10.24
N PHE A 5 -5.66 -23.19 -10.18
CA PHE A 5 -5.06 -22.73 -8.95
C PHE A 5 -5.74 -21.41 -8.63
N ASP A 6 -6.55 -21.38 -7.56
CA ASP A 6 -7.06 -20.15 -6.97
C ASP A 6 -5.87 -19.37 -6.37
N PHE A 7 -5.11 -18.70 -7.25
CA PHE A 7 -4.01 -17.81 -6.90
C PHE A 7 -4.50 -16.42 -6.46
N GLU A 8 -5.81 -16.18 -6.49
CA GLU A 8 -6.45 -14.91 -6.13
C GLU A 8 -6.00 -14.38 -4.75
N PRO A 9 -5.83 -15.20 -3.69
CA PRO A 9 -5.31 -14.74 -2.41
C PRO A 9 -3.83 -14.32 -2.48
N VAL A 10 -3.04 -15.00 -3.31
CA VAL A 10 -1.60 -14.74 -3.48
C VAL A 10 -1.37 -13.46 -4.28
N TYR A 11 -2.16 -13.24 -5.33
CA TYR A 11 -2.14 -11.99 -6.09
C TYR A 11 -2.59 -10.81 -5.22
N HIS A 12 -3.64 -10.99 -4.40
CA HIS A 12 -4.11 -9.95 -3.50
C HIS A 12 -3.04 -9.53 -2.46
N HIS A 13 -2.35 -10.49 -1.85
CA HIS A 13 -1.23 -10.19 -0.94
C HIS A 13 -0.08 -9.46 -1.66
N HIS A 14 0.31 -9.94 -2.84
CA HIS A 14 1.38 -9.32 -3.64
C HIS A 14 1.03 -7.89 -4.07
N ASP A 15 -0.20 -7.65 -4.51
CA ASP A 15 -0.65 -6.32 -4.94
C ASP A 15 -0.66 -5.34 -3.77
N LEU A 16 -1.06 -5.77 -2.58
CA LEU A 16 -0.99 -4.94 -1.38
C LEU A 16 0.45 -4.62 -0.96
N LEU A 17 1.38 -5.55 -1.13
CA LEU A 17 2.80 -5.29 -0.90
C LEU A 17 3.35 -4.26 -1.91
N ILE A 18 2.96 -4.34 -3.18
CA ILE A 18 3.32 -3.33 -4.19
C ILE A 18 2.76 -1.96 -3.79
N GLU A 19 1.46 -1.90 -3.46
CA GLU A 19 0.83 -0.64 -3.06
C GLU A 19 1.50 -0.04 -1.82
N LEU A 20 1.89 -0.86 -0.86
CA LEU A 20 2.61 -0.41 0.34
C LEU A 20 3.95 0.23 -0.05
N GLY A 21 4.74 -0.42 -0.90
CA GLY A 21 6.01 0.12 -1.40
C GLY A 21 5.84 1.43 -2.16
N LEU A 22 4.79 1.56 -2.98
CA LEU A 22 4.48 2.81 -3.68
C LEU A 22 4.15 3.96 -2.71
N VAL A 23 3.43 3.66 -1.62
CA VAL A 23 3.11 4.67 -0.59
C VAL A 23 4.36 5.06 0.20
N GLU A 24 5.25 4.12 0.50
CA GLU A 24 6.53 4.39 1.15
C GLU A 24 7.41 5.29 0.27
N MET A 25 7.56 4.96 -1.03
CA MET A 25 8.25 5.82 -1.98
C MET A 25 7.60 7.20 -2.08
N ALA A 26 6.27 7.29 -2.12
CA ALA A 26 5.57 8.59 -2.17
C ALA A 26 5.81 9.42 -0.90
N MET A 27 5.94 8.78 0.26
CA MET A 27 6.30 9.44 1.52
C MET A 27 7.73 9.95 1.52
N GLU A 28 8.70 9.19 0.99
CA GLU A 28 10.09 9.64 0.83
C GLU A 28 10.19 10.88 -0.07
N HIS A 29 9.45 10.89 -1.18
CA HIS A 29 9.42 12.04 -2.09
C HIS A 29 8.65 13.24 -1.52
N LEU A 30 7.90 13.07 -0.44
CA LEU A 30 7.11 14.15 0.17
C LEU A 30 7.99 15.22 0.81
N ASP A 31 9.20 14.86 1.22
CA ASP A 31 10.18 15.79 1.78
C ASP A 31 10.77 16.75 0.72
N ALA A 32 10.67 16.40 -0.56
CA ALA A 32 11.05 17.26 -1.67
C ALA A 32 9.90 18.20 -2.13
N ARG A 33 8.68 18.03 -1.60
CA ARG A 33 7.50 18.85 -1.95
C ARG A 33 7.39 20.09 -1.08
N SER A 34 6.58 21.05 -1.55
CA SER A 34 6.30 22.27 -0.79
C SER A 34 5.57 21.95 0.52
N GLU A 35 5.74 22.82 1.53
CA GLU A 35 5.13 22.64 2.85
C GLU A 35 3.59 22.49 2.77
N ASN A 36 2.93 23.27 1.91
CA ASN A 36 1.49 23.20 1.68
C ASN A 36 1.06 21.84 1.11
N GLU A 37 1.79 21.33 0.11
CA GLU A 37 1.51 20.01 -0.47
C GLU A 37 1.77 18.89 0.56
N ARG A 38 2.84 19.02 1.35
CA ARG A 38 3.18 18.08 2.41
C ARG A 38 2.07 18.00 3.46
N GLN A 39 1.56 19.13 3.92
CA GLN A 39 0.48 19.17 4.92
C GLN A 39 -0.82 18.50 4.41
N VAL A 40 -1.10 18.58 3.11
CA VAL A 40 -2.27 17.94 2.51
C VAL A 40 -2.04 16.44 2.24
N LEU A 41 -0.88 16.07 1.72
CA LEU A 41 -0.60 14.71 1.24
C LEU A 41 -0.15 13.77 2.36
N ARG A 42 0.61 14.25 3.36
CA ARG A 42 1.12 13.45 4.48
C ARG A 42 0.01 12.69 5.23
N PRO A 43 -1.09 13.32 5.69
CA PRO A 43 -2.14 12.58 6.39
C PRO A 43 -2.83 11.55 5.48
N ARG A 44 -2.95 11.82 4.17
CA ARG A 44 -3.56 10.89 3.20
C ARG A 44 -2.69 9.66 2.99
N LEU A 45 -1.37 9.84 2.84
CA LEU A 45 -0.41 8.76 2.68
C LEU A 45 -0.32 7.91 3.96
N ILE A 46 -0.29 8.54 5.13
CA ILE A 46 -0.32 7.82 6.42
C ILE A 46 -1.60 6.99 6.55
N SER A 47 -2.77 7.57 6.25
CA SER A 47 -4.03 6.83 6.30
C SER A 47 -4.04 5.66 5.32
N ARG A 48 -3.50 5.83 4.11
CA ARG A 48 -3.41 4.75 3.11
C ARG A 48 -2.47 3.63 3.58
N MET A 49 -1.31 3.99 4.11
CA MET A 49 -0.34 3.03 4.66
C MET A 49 -0.93 2.22 5.82
N SER A 50 -1.68 2.85 6.73
CA SER A 50 -2.37 2.15 7.82
C SER A 50 -3.36 1.12 7.28
N ARG A 51 -4.19 1.52 6.31
CA ARG A 51 -5.19 0.63 5.70
C ARG A 51 -4.56 -0.58 5.02
N LEU A 52 -3.50 -0.35 4.24
CA LEU A 52 -2.77 -1.42 3.54
C LEU A 52 -2.16 -2.42 4.53
N ARG A 53 -1.58 -1.92 5.64
CA ARG A 53 -1.04 -2.79 6.70
C ARG A 53 -2.13 -3.58 7.42
N ASP A 54 -3.27 -2.95 7.70
CA ASP A 54 -4.42 -3.63 8.32
C ASP A 54 -4.98 -4.72 7.39
N GLU A 55 -4.97 -4.48 6.08
CA GLU A 55 -5.45 -5.42 5.08
C GLU A 55 -4.49 -6.60 4.86
N LEU A 56 -3.19 -6.33 4.77
CA LEU A 56 -2.15 -7.37 4.79
C LEU A 56 -2.28 -8.26 6.03
N LYS A 57 -2.45 -7.66 7.21
CA LYS A 57 -2.63 -8.40 8.46
C LYS A 57 -3.90 -9.27 8.47
N ARG A 58 -4.97 -8.84 7.79
CA ARG A 58 -6.21 -9.62 7.65
C ARG A 58 -6.05 -10.82 6.72
N LEU A 59 -5.13 -10.76 5.76
CA LEU A 59 -4.86 -11.86 4.82
C LEU A 59 -3.90 -12.91 5.37
N GLU A 60 -3.04 -12.51 6.32
CA GLU A 60 -2.13 -13.41 7.04
C GLU A 60 -2.79 -14.13 8.24
N ALA A 61 -4.01 -13.75 8.61
CA ALA A 61 -4.76 -14.26 9.78
C ALA A 61 -5.74 -15.38 9.40
#